data_AF-A0A2Z6P464-F1
#
_entry.id   AF-A0A2Z6P464-F1
#
_cell.length_a   1.000
_cell.length_b   1.000
_cell.length_c   1.000
_cell.angle_alpha   90.00
_cell.angle_beta   90.00
_cell.angle_gamma   90.00
#
_symmetry.space_group_name_H-M   'P 1'
#
loop_
_entity.id
_entity.type
_entity.pdbx_description
1 polymer ?
#
loop_
_entity_poly.entity_id
_entity_poly.type
_entity_poly.pdbx_seq_one_letter_code
_entity_poly.pdbx_strand_id
1 'polypeptide(L)'
;MVEYPKEEVTRYMKVAFFCTQAAASRRPSMSQVVDMLSKKIRLNEKQLTAPGFFQTSGESSLKKSSIGIESTSYQFSSAPASFTQITPR
;
A
#
# COMPACT_ATOMS: atom_id res chain seq x y z
N MET A 1 -8.61 15.17 -32.03
CA MET A 1 -8.41 14.61 -30.68
C MET A 1 -7.92 13.19 -30.88
N VAL A 2 -6.78 12.80 -30.33
CA VAL A 2 -6.28 11.42 -30.47
C VAL A 2 -7.12 10.54 -29.55
N GLU A 3 -7.78 9.54 -30.12
CA GLU A 3 -8.55 8.56 -29.35
C GLU A 3 -7.62 7.42 -28.92
N TYR A 4 -7.57 7.15 -27.62
CA TYR A 4 -6.76 6.06 -27.07
C TYR A 4 -7.65 4.84 -26.82
N PRO A 5 -7.19 3.62 -27.15
CA PRO A 5 -7.93 2.41 -26.84
C PRO A 5 -8.22 2.31 -25.34
N LYS A 6 -9.49 2.07 -24.98
CA LYS A 6 -9.94 1.97 -23.58
C LYS A 6 -9.13 0.96 -22.79
N GLU A 7 -8.74 -0.13 -23.43
CA GLU A 7 -7.97 -1.24 -22.85
C GLU A 7 -6.55 -0.80 -22.46
N GLU A 8 -5.94 0.11 -23.24
CA GLU A 8 -4.63 0.66 -22.95
C GLU A 8 -4.66 1.60 -21.75
N VAL A 9 -5.63 2.53 -21.74
CA VAL A 9 -5.82 3.45 -20.61
C VAL A 9 -6.10 2.67 -19.33
N THR A 10 -6.98 1.67 -19.39
CA THR A 10 -7.33 0.81 -18.26
C THR A 10 -6.11 0.03 -17.74
N ARG A 11 -5.26 -0.47 -18.63
CA ARG A 11 -4.02 -1.16 -18.27
C ARG A 11 -3.05 -0.22 -17.55
N TYR A 12 -2.82 0.98 -18.07
CA TYR A 12 -1.93 1.94 -17.43
C TYR A 12 -2.44 2.40 -16.07
N MET A 13 -3.75 2.61 -15.90
CA MET A 13 -4.34 2.89 -14.59
C MET A 13 -4.08 1.77 -13.58
N LYS A 14 -4.23 0.50 -14.01
CA LYS A 14 -3.94 -0.65 -13.14
C LYS A 14 -2.47 -0.72 -12.74
N VAL A 15 -1.55 -0.49 -13.69
CA VAL A 15 -0.10 -0.47 -13.40
C VAL A 15 0.21 0.63 -12.37
N ALA A 16 -0.37 1.82 -12.53
CA ALA A 16 -0.21 2.91 -11.57
C ALA A 16 -0.67 2.49 -10.17
N PHE A 17 -1.83 1.83 -10.04
CA PHE A 17 -2.30 1.34 -8.74
C PHE A 17 -1.39 0.29 -8.11
N PHE A 18 -0.78 -0.59 -8.90
CA PHE A 18 0.24 -1.52 -8.38
C PHE A 18 1.47 -0.78 -7.83
N CYS A 19 1.91 0.28 -8.51
CA CYS A 19 3.10 1.06 -8.12
C CYS A 19 2.87 1.90 -6.86
N THR A 20 1.65 2.38 -6.62
CA THR A 20 1.30 3.24 -5.49
C THR A 20 0.69 2.48 -4.31
N GLN A 21 0.80 1.15 -4.26
CA GLN A 21 0.29 0.38 -3.13
C GLN A 21 0.92 0.81 -1.81
N ALA A 22 0.09 0.87 -0.76
CA ALA A 22 0.49 1.30 0.57
C ALA A 22 1.64 0.45 1.13
N ALA A 23 1.53 -0.87 1.05
CA ALA A 23 2.61 -1.80 1.38
C ALA A 23 3.69 -1.81 0.28
N ALA A 24 4.92 -1.38 0.64
CA ALA A 24 6.04 -1.32 -0.30
C ALA A 24 6.39 -2.68 -0.93
N SER A 25 6.25 -3.77 -0.18
CA SER A 25 6.50 -5.14 -0.65
C SER A 25 5.54 -5.61 -1.74
N ARG A 26 4.41 -4.92 -1.94
CA ARG A 26 3.42 -5.23 -2.99
C ARG A 26 3.64 -4.43 -4.27
N ARG A 27 4.59 -3.50 -4.28
CA ARG A 27 4.92 -2.70 -5.46
C ARG A 27 5.79 -3.55 -6.41
N PRO A 28 5.52 -3.54 -7.72
CA PRO A 28 6.31 -4.28 -8.70
C PRO A 28 7.72 -3.70 -8.84
N SER A 29 8.68 -4.54 -9.25
CA SER A 29 9.99 -4.06 -9.70
C SER A 29 9.87 -3.25 -11.00
N MET A 30 10.85 -2.41 -11.30
CA MET A 30 10.85 -1.66 -12.57
C MET A 30 10.84 -2.57 -13.81
N SER A 31 11.52 -3.73 -13.76
CA SER A 31 11.45 -4.71 -14.85
C SER A 31 10.04 -5.25 -15.06
N GLN A 32 9.33 -5.56 -13.97
CA GLN A 32 7.91 -5.96 -14.02
C GLN A 32 7.04 -4.83 -14.57
N VAL A 33 7.28 -3.58 -14.17
CA VAL A 33 6.53 -2.42 -14.69
C VAL A 33 6.71 -2.29 -16.21
N VAL A 34 7.94 -2.37 -16.71
CA VAL A 34 8.20 -2.31 -18.16
C VAL A 34 7.49 -3.46 -18.89
N ASP A 35 7.54 -4.67 -18.33
CA ASP A 35 6.81 -5.82 -18.88
C ASP A 35 5.28 -5.58 -18.91
N MET A 36 4.71 -5.05 -17.83
CA MET A 36 3.28 -4.74 -17.73
C MET A 36 2.83 -3.64 -18.70
N LEU A 37 3.71 -2.67 -18.99
CA LEU A 37 3.43 -1.59 -19.94
C LEU A 37 3.63 -2.03 -21.39
N SER A 38 4.63 -2.85 -21.66
CA SER A 38 5.00 -3.23 -23.03
C SER A 38 4.14 -4.36 -23.59
N LYS A 39 3.64 -5.26 -22.72
CA LYS A 39 2.87 -6.43 -23.13
C LYS A 39 1.38 -6.22 -22.88
N LYS A 40 0.53 -6.74 -23.77
CA LYS A 40 -0.93 -6.80 -23.57
C LYS A 40 -1.30 -7.92 -22.59
N ILE A 41 -0.95 -7.75 -21.31
CA ILE A 41 -1.26 -8.71 -20.24
C ILE A 41 -2.53 -8.32 -19.48
N ARG A 42 -3.27 -9.33 -19.00
CA ARG A 42 -4.38 -9.12 -18.06
C ARG A 42 -3.85 -9.03 -16.64
N LEU A 43 -3.95 -7.85 -16.05
CA LEU A 43 -3.58 -7.61 -14.65
C LEU A 43 -4.71 -8.04 -13.71
N ASN A 44 -4.35 -8.72 -12.63
CA ASN A 44 -5.30 -9.21 -11.64
C ASN A 44 -5.68 -8.11 -10.64
N GLU A 45 -6.83 -7.47 -10.87
CA GLU A 45 -7.36 -6.39 -10.01
C GLU A 45 -7.57 -6.83 -8.56
N LYS A 46 -7.80 -8.13 -8.30
CA LYS A 46 -8.00 -8.64 -6.93
C LYS A 46 -6.74 -8.54 -6.06
N GLN A 47 -5.57 -8.32 -6.66
CA GLN A 47 -4.33 -8.08 -5.93
C GLN A 47 -4.16 -6.63 -5.50
N LEU A 48 -4.91 -5.71 -6.11
CA LEU A 48 -4.94 -4.31 -5.68
C LEU A 48 -5.67 -4.22 -4.35
N THR A 49 -5.11 -3.38 -3.49
CA THR A 49 -5.60 -3.17 -2.13
C THR A 49 -6.13 -1.74 -2.02
N ALA A 50 -7.20 -1.55 -1.23
CA ALA A 50 -7.73 -0.21 -0.99
C ALA A 50 -6.64 0.71 -0.42
N PRO A 51 -6.60 2.00 -0.83
CA PRO A 51 -5.69 2.98 -0.25
C PRO A 51 -5.81 3.01 1.28
N GLY A 52 -4.69 3.07 1.99
CA GLY A 52 -4.67 3.12 3.46
C GLY A 52 -4.93 1.80 4.19
N PHE A 53 -5.16 0.69 3.48
CA PHE A 53 -5.34 -0.62 4.13
C PHE A 53 -3.98 -1.29 4.38
N PHE A 54 -3.54 -1.27 5.64
CA PHE A 54 -2.38 -1.99 6.13
C PHE A 54 -2.84 -3.17 6.97
N GLN A 55 -2.67 -4.40 6.47
CA GLN A 55 -2.64 -5.57 7.37
C GLN A 55 -1.26 -5.57 8.01
N THR A 56 -1.12 -4.94 9.17
CA THR A 56 0.05 -5.18 10.03
C THR A 56 -0.09 -6.60 10.55
N SER A 57 0.52 -7.56 9.87
CA SER A 57 0.64 -8.93 10.37
C SER A 57 1.56 -8.92 11.58
N GLY A 58 0.96 -8.64 12.73
CA GLY A 58 1.53 -8.67 14.07
C GLY A 58 0.65 -9.42 15.07
N GLU A 59 -0.28 -10.26 14.63
CA GLU A 59 -0.95 -11.23 15.51
C GLU A 59 -1.16 -12.56 14.76
N SER A 60 -0.27 -13.50 15.06
CA SER A 60 -0.53 -14.91 14.86
C SER A 60 -1.48 -15.41 15.94
N SER A 61 -2.63 -15.95 15.52
CA SER A 61 -3.36 -17.05 16.17
C SER A 61 -3.91 -16.84 17.59
N LEU A 62 -5.12 -16.29 17.74
CA LEU A 62 -5.96 -16.61 18.90
C LEU A 62 -7.44 -16.79 18.51
N LYS A 63 -7.96 -18.00 18.75
CA LYS A 63 -9.39 -18.32 18.75
C LYS A 63 -10.02 -17.87 20.07
N LYS A 64 -11.23 -17.31 19.97
CA LYS A 64 -12.39 -17.40 20.89
C LYS A 64 -12.21 -16.93 22.36
N SER A 65 -12.94 -15.88 22.76
CA SER A 65 -14.13 -15.92 23.65
C SER A 65 -14.47 -14.53 24.19
N SER A 66 -15.76 -14.31 24.47
CA SER A 66 -16.32 -13.11 25.11
C SER A 66 -15.75 -12.82 26.51
N ILE A 67 -15.96 -11.56 26.95
CA ILE A 67 -15.96 -11.01 28.32
C ILE A 67 -14.64 -10.41 28.82
N GLY A 68 -14.74 -9.15 29.28
CA GLY A 68 -13.80 -8.54 30.23
C GLY A 68 -13.33 -7.16 29.80
N ILE A 69 -14.06 -6.11 30.20
CA ILE A 69 -13.54 -4.74 30.24
C ILE A 69 -12.50 -4.70 31.34
N GLU A 70 -11.23 -4.52 31.02
CA GLU A 70 -10.24 -3.99 31.98
C GLU A 70 -9.31 -3.01 31.25
N SER A 71 -9.45 -1.74 31.62
CA SER A 71 -8.61 -0.64 31.15
C SER A 71 -7.19 -0.82 31.65
N THR A 72 -6.26 -1.21 30.79
CA THR A 72 -4.82 -1.14 31.09
C THR A 72 -4.23 0.07 30.38
N SER A 73 -3.87 1.08 31.17
CA SER A 73 -3.25 2.32 30.70
C SER A 73 -1.83 2.05 30.20
N TYR A 74 -1.61 2.14 28.90
CA TYR A 74 -0.26 2.14 28.33
C TYR A 74 0.27 3.58 28.37
N GLN A 75 1.22 3.80 29.27
CA GLN A 75 2.00 5.01 29.42
C GLN A 75 2.72 5.35 28.11
N PHE A 76 2.46 6.54 27.58
CA PHE A 76 3.19 7.12 26.45
C PHE A 76 4.63 7.42 26.90
N SER A 77 5.62 6.70 26.38
CA SER A 77 7.03 7.04 26.60
C SER A 77 7.39 8.25 25.74
N SER A 78 7.69 9.38 26.38
CA SER A 78 8.08 10.64 25.72
C SER A 78 9.53 10.60 25.25
N ALA A 79 9.78 10.05 24.06
CA ALA A 79 11.02 10.30 23.34
C ALA A 79 10.89 11.61 22.54
N PRO A 80 11.76 12.62 22.72
CA PRO A 80 11.72 13.84 21.91
C PRO A 80 12.16 13.51 20.48
N ALA A 81 11.24 13.61 19.52
CA ALA A 81 11.58 13.58 18.11
C ALA A 81 12.44 14.81 17.79
N SER A 82 13.72 14.59 17.45
CA SER A 82 14.61 15.66 17.03
C SER A 82 14.21 16.10 15.62
N PHE A 83 13.60 17.29 15.50
CA PHE A 83 13.33 17.92 14.22
C PHE A 83 14.64 18.51 13.70
N THR A 84 15.22 17.91 12.66
CA THR A 84 16.35 18.51 11.94
C THR A 84 15.87 19.81 11.31
N GLN A 85 16.36 20.95 11.79
CA GLN A 85 16.04 22.27 11.29
C GLN A 85 16.62 22.44 9.87
N ILE A 86 15.78 22.77 8.89
CA ILE A 86 16.19 23.11 7.52
C ILE A 86 16.21 24.64 7.42
N THR A 87 17.38 25.23 7.20
CA THR A 87 17.55 26.68 7.01
C THR A 87 17.41 27.02 5.52
N PRO A 88 16.47 27.89 5.11
CA PRO A 88 16.46 28.44 3.76
C PRO A 88 17.54 29.52 3.61
N ARG A 89 18.18 29.57 2.44
CA ARG A 89 19.20 30.56 2.11
C ARG A 89 18.59 31.86 1.62
#